data_AF-A0A521G619-F1
#
_entry.id   AF-A0A521G619-F1
#
_cell.length_a   1.000
_cell.length_b   1.000
_cell.length_c   1.000
_cell.angle_alpha   90.00
_cell.angle_beta   90.00
_cell.angle_gamma   90.00
#
_symmetry.space_group_name_H-M   'P 1'
#
loop_
_entity.id
_entity.type
_entity.pdbx_description
1 polymer ?
#
loop_
_entity_poly.entity_id
_entity_poly.type
_entity_poly.pdbx_seq_one_letter_code
_entity_poly.pdbx_strand_id
1 'polypeptide(L)' 'MASMLEYLKTILQKVSFDKSLFEKELRKAIQSLTPDEVKQLKAWCYEQFGKMYRAVLNRCFSRVRFA' A
#
# COMPACT_ATOMS: atom_id res chain seq x y z
N MET A 1 -4.06 -0.16 20.87
CA MET A 1 -2.95 0.53 20.16
C MET A 1 -3.01 0.08 18.71
N ALA A 2 -3.36 0.94 17.76
CA ALA A 2 -3.33 0.61 16.33
C ALA A 2 -1.89 0.72 15.82
N SER A 3 -1.40 -0.27 15.08
CA SER A 3 -0.07 -0.20 14.46
C SER A 3 -0.07 0.75 13.26
N MET A 4 1.11 1.23 12.87
CA MET A 4 1.26 2.10 11.69
C MET A 4 0.71 1.43 10.43
N LEU A 5 0.88 0.11 10.30
CA LEU A 5 0.30 -0.69 9.23
C LEU A 5 -1.24 -0.59 9.17
N GLU A 6 -1.94 -0.80 10.29
CA GLU A 6 -3.42 -0.74 10.32
C GLU A 6 -3.95 0.67 10.06
N TYR A 7 -3.26 1.69 10.55
CA TYR A 7 -3.56 3.09 10.24
C TYR A 7 -3.46 3.38 8.73
N LEU A 8 -2.37 2.94 8.09
CA LEU A 8 -2.17 3.13 6.65
C LEU A 8 -3.16 2.32 5.81
N LYS A 9 -3.52 1.09 6.20
CA LYS A 9 -4.59 0.32 5.54
C LYS A 9 -5.91 1.09 5.54
N THR A 10 -6.26 1.70 6.67
CA THR A 10 -7.47 2.51 6.80
C THR A 10 -7.43 3.73 5.87
N ILE A 11 -6.29 4.42 5.76
CA ILE A 11 -6.13 5.54 4.82
C ILE A 11 -6.32 5.04 3.38
N LEU A 12 -5.65 3.95 3.01
CA LEU A 12 -5.71 3.40 1.65
C LEU A 12 -7.14 3.02 1.25
N GLN A 13 -7.92 2.44 2.16
CA GLN A 13 -9.35 2.19 1.94
C GLN A 13 -10.14 3.50 1.75
N LYS A 14 -9.88 4.52 2.57
CA LYS A 14 -10.58 5.80 2.47
C LYS A 14 -10.28 6.53 1.16
N VAL A 15 -9.07 6.40 0.61
CA VAL A 15 -8.67 7.07 -0.63
C VAL A 15 -8.82 6.21 -1.88
N SER A 16 -9.27 4.95 -1.76
CA SER A 16 -9.33 4.02 -2.90
C SER A 16 -10.34 4.40 -3.98
N PHE A 17 -11.19 5.41 -3.74
CA PHE A 17 -12.12 5.94 -4.74
C PHE A 17 -11.41 6.74 -5.85
N ASP A 18 -10.20 7.27 -5.59
CA ASP A 18 -9.41 8.00 -6.57
C ASP A 18 -8.05 7.33 -6.80
N LYS A 19 -7.78 6.98 -8.06
CA LYS A 19 -6.55 6.26 -8.43
C LYS A 19 -5.28 7.05 -8.13
N SER A 20 -5.29 8.36 -8.37
CA SER A 20 -4.11 9.22 -8.20
C SER A 20 -3.80 9.41 -6.72
N LEU A 21 -4.84 9.63 -5.90
CA LEU A 21 -4.74 9.76 -4.46
C LEU A 21 -4.32 8.42 -3.82
N PHE A 22 -4.91 7.31 -4.25
CA PHE A 22 -4.51 5.98 -3.80
C PHE A 22 -3.02 5.71 -4.08
N GLU A 23 -2.55 5.99 -5.30
CA GLU A 23 -1.13 5.82 -5.64
C GLU A 23 -0.23 6.68 -4.75
N LYS A 24 -0.62 7.94 -4.50
CA LYS A 24 0.14 8.87 -3.66
C LYS A 24 0.25 8.39 -2.22
N GLU A 25 -0.86 7.97 -1.60
CA GLU A 25 -0.85 7.48 -0.22
C GLU A 25 -0.18 6.12 -0.11
N LEU A 26 -0.30 5.24 -1.11
CA LEU A 26 0.42 3.95 -1.14
C LEU A 26 1.94 4.14 -1.15
N ARG A 27 2.44 5.12 -1.91
CA ARG A 27 3.88 5.44 -1.92
C ARG A 27 4.35 5.96 -0.56
N LYS A 28 3.54 6.76 0.14
CA LYS A 28 3.86 7.20 1.50
C LYS A 28 3.88 6.02 2.47
N ALA A 29 2.85 5.16 2.41
CA ALA A 29 2.75 3.97 3.25
C ALA A 29 3.99 3.07 3.13
N ILE A 30 4.45 2.82 1.90
CA ILE A 30 5.66 2.02 1.63
C ILE A 30 6.92 2.65 2.25
N GLN A 31 7.03 3.98 2.26
CA GLN A 31 8.19 4.69 2.83
C GLN A 31 8.14 4.78 4.36
N SER A 32 6.95 4.74 4.95
CA SER A 32 6.75 4.89 6.40
C SER A 32 6.84 3.58 7.19
N LEU A 33 6.82 2.43 6.50
CA LEU A 33 6.76 1.11 7.13
C LEU A 33 8.11 0.40 7.11
N THR A 34 8.31 -0.50 8.07
CA THR A 34 9.46 -1.41 8.08
C THR A 34 9.37 -2.42 6.93
N PRO A 35 10.49 -3.03 6.48
CA PRO A 35 10.47 -3.99 5.38
C PRO A 35 9.50 -5.16 5.58
N ASP A 36 9.32 -5.61 6.84
CA ASP A 36 8.36 -6.66 7.17
C ASP A 36 6.92 -6.18 7.01
N GLU A 37 6.59 -5.02 7.56
CA GLU A 37 5.27 -4.41 7.42
C GLU A 37 4.95 -4.08 5.95
N VAL A 38 5.94 -3.71 5.13
CA VAL A 38 5.74 -3.50 3.69
C VAL A 38 5.40 -4.81 2.98
N LYS A 39 5.97 -5.95 3.39
CA LYS A 39 5.57 -7.27 2.85
C LYS A 39 4.11 -7.58 3.20
N GLN A 40 3.71 -7.33 4.45
CA GLN A 40 2.32 -7.50 4.89
C GLN A 40 1.37 -6.57 4.15
N LEU A 41 1.72 -5.28 4.02
CA LEU A 41 0.96 -4.28 3.27
C LEU A 41 0.81 -4.69 1.80
N LYS A 42 1.88 -5.21 1.18
CA LYS A 42 1.86 -5.69 -0.20
C LYS A 42 0.83 -6.79 -0.36
N ALA A 43 0.92 -7.87 0.41
CA ALA A 43 -0.03 -8.98 0.32
C ALA A 43 -1.48 -8.50 0.43
N TRP A 44 -1.76 -7.66 1.43
CA TRP A 44 -3.08 -7.08 1.65
C TRP A 44 -3.55 -6.19 0.49
N CYS A 45 -2.68 -5.33 -0.07
CA CYS A 45 -3.06 -4.47 -1.20
C CYS A 45 -3.42 -5.28 -2.46
N TYR A 46 -2.70 -6.36 -2.75
CA TYR A 46 -3.01 -7.22 -3.90
C TYR A 46 -4.30 -8.01 -3.71
N GLU A 47 -4.62 -8.40 -2.47
CA GLU A 47 -5.90 -9.05 -2.17
C GLU A 47 -7.08 -8.08 -2.30
N GLN A 48 -6.98 -6.91 -1.67
CA GLN A 48 -8.08 -5.95 -1.59
C GLN A 48 -8.27 -5.15 -2.88
N PHE A 49 -7.18 -4.71 -3.50
CA PHE A 49 -7.21 -3.78 -4.64
C PHE A 49 -6.67 -4.38 -5.93
N GLY A 50 -6.23 -5.64 -5.93
CA GLY A 50 -5.59 -6.26 -7.09
C GLY A 50 -6.47 -6.35 -8.33
N LYS A 51 -7.80 -6.35 -8.19
CA LYS A 51 -8.75 -6.34 -9.33
C LYS A 51 -8.82 -4.98 -10.02
N MET A 52 -8.69 -3.88 -9.26
CA MET A 52 -8.88 -2.52 -9.77
C MET A 52 -7.56 -1.80 -10.06
N TYR A 53 -6.54 -2.02 -9.22
CA TYR A 53 -5.31 -1.23 -9.21
C TYR A 53 -4.04 -2.04 -9.47
N ARG A 54 -4.15 -3.23 -10.10
CA ARG A 54 -3.00 -4.11 -10.38
C ARG A 54 -1.78 -3.39 -10.96
N ALA A 55 -1.99 -2.53 -11.96
CA ALA A 55 -0.91 -1.78 -12.60
C ALA A 55 -0.23 -0.76 -11.66
N VAL A 56 -1.00 -0.13 -10.76
CA VAL A 56 -0.49 0.80 -9.75
C VAL A 56 0.30 0.02 -8.69
N LEU A 57 -0.25 -1.10 -8.21
CA LEU A 57 0.42 -1.96 -7.23
C LEU A 57 1.76 -2.49 -7.77
N ASN A 58 1.77 -3.00 -9.00
CA ASN A 58 3.01 -3.46 -9.65
C ASN A 58 4.04 -2.32 -9.69
N ARG A 59 3.64 -1.12 -10.09
CA ARG A 59 4.51 0.05 -10.18
C ARG A 59 5.08 0.45 -8.81
N CYS A 60 4.23 0.60 -7.79
CA CYS A 60 4.64 1.03 -6.46
C CYS A 60 5.55 0.01 -5.77
N PHE A 61 5.23 -1.28 -5.86
CA PHE A 61 6.01 -2.32 -5.20
C PHE A 61 7.25 -2.78 -5.99
N SER A 62 7.36 -2.47 -7.29
CA SER A 62 8.52 -2.86 -8.12
C SER A 62 9.85 -2.29 -7.65
N ARG A 63 9.84 -1.12 -7.00
CA ARG A 63 11.06 -0.41 -6.56
C ARG A 63 11.43 -0.66 -5.10
N VAL A 64 10.67 -1.47 -4.38
CA VAL A 64 10.93 -1.76 -2.97
C VAL A 64 12.03 -2.82 -2.90
N ARG A 65 13.23 -2.42 -2.47
CA ARG A 65 14.28 -3.36 -2.08
C ARG A 65 13.96 -3.87 -0.68
N PHE A 66 13.61 -5.15 -0.59
CA PHE A 66 13.56 -5.87 0.68
C PHE A 66 14.99 -6.29 1.00
N ALA A 67 15.79 -5.37 1.56
CA ALA A 67 17.09 -5.69 2.15
C ALA A 67 16.89 -6.15 3.59
#